data_AF-A0A422HHM0-F1
#
_entry.id   AF-A0A422HHM0-F1
#
_cell.length_a   1.000
_cell.length_b   1.000
_cell.length_c   1.000
_cell.angle_alpha   90.00
_cell.angle_beta   90.00
_cell.angle_gamma   90.00
#
_symmetry.space_group_name_H-M   'P 1'
#
loop_
_entity.id
_entity.type
_entity.pdbx_description
1 polymer ?
#
loop_
_entity_poly.entity_id
_entity_poly.type
_entity_poly.pdbx_seq_one_letter_code
_entity_poly.pdbx_strand_id
1 'polypeptide(L)' 'MMGLEGILGIIVLVLDIYAVLNIFQSSASTIKKTIWIALVILLPVFGLILWFLLGPKNKA' A
#
# COMPACT_ATOMS: atom_id res chain seq x y z
N MET A 1 2.11 -24.24 -13.82
CA MET A 1 3.33 -24.10 -12.99
C MET A 1 3.44 -22.64 -12.60
N MET A 2 3.28 -22.29 -11.31
CA MET A 2 3.58 -20.94 -10.85
C MET A 2 5.10 -20.85 -10.60
N GLY A 3 5.78 -19.96 -11.33
CA GLY A 3 7.17 -19.61 -11.07
C GLY A 3 7.29 -18.57 -9.95
N LEU A 4 8.53 -18.29 -9.52
CA LEU A 4 8.85 -17.29 -8.49
C LEU A 4 8.17 -15.93 -8.75
N GLU A 5 8.10 -15.52 -10.02
CA GLU A 5 7.41 -14.30 -10.48
C GLU A 5 5.95 -14.21 -10.03
N GLY A 6 5.22 -15.34 -10.07
CA GLY A 6 3.80 -15.38 -9.66
C GLY A 6 3.64 -15.26 -8.14
N ILE A 7 4.58 -15.82 -7.37
CA ILE A 7 4.59 -15.73 -5.91
C ILE A 7 4.91 -14.31 -5.48
N LEU A 8 5.90 -13.67 -6.11
CA LEU A 8 6.26 -12.27 -5.84
C LEU A 8 5.09 -11.32 -6.10
N GLY A 9 4.36 -11.51 -7.21
CA GLY A 9 3.16 -10.73 -7.49
C GLY A 9 2.07 -10.85 -6.42
N ILE A 10 1.85 -12.06 -5.87
CA ILE A 10 0.90 -12.27 -4.78
C ILE A 10 1.36 -11.60 -3.49
N ILE A 11 2.66 -11.66 -3.17
CA ILE A 11 3.21 -10.98 -2.00
C ILE A 11 2.98 -9.47 -2.10
N VAL A 12 3.30 -8.87 -3.25
CA VAL A 12 3.07 -7.44 -3.50
C VAL A 12 1.59 -7.10 -3.33
N LEU A 13 0.69 -7.91 -3.91
CA LEU A 13 -0.75 -7.68 -3.80
C LEU A 13 -1.25 -7.73 -2.34
N VAL A 14 -0.78 -8.70 -1.54
CA VAL A 14 -1.15 -8.80 -0.12
C VAL A 14 -0.66 -7.57 0.65
N LEU A 15 0.56 -7.11 0.36
CA LEU A 15 1.13 -5.91 0.96
C LEU A 15 0.37 -4.64 0.54
N ASP A 16 -0.06 -4.54 -0.72
CA ASP A 16 -0.87 -3.42 -1.21
C ASP A 16 -2.21 -3.33 -0.46
N ILE A 17 -2.89 -4.46 -0.27
CA ILE A 17 -4.14 -4.52 0.51
C ILE A 17 -3.88 -4.05 1.95
N TYR A 18 -2.80 -4.54 2.58
CA TYR A 18 -2.41 -4.12 3.92
C TYR A 18 -2.14 -2.62 4.01
N ALA A 19 -1.43 -2.05 3.03
CA ALA A 19 -1.15 -0.62 2.93
C ALA A 19 -2.45 0.20 2.81
N VAL A 20 -3.35 -0.19 1.91
CA VAL A 20 -4.64 0.49 1.71
C VAL A 20 -5.47 0.47 3.00
N LEU A 21 -5.56 -0.68 3.68
CA LEU A 21 -6.30 -0.80 4.94
C LEU A 21 -5.73 0.11 6.03
N ASN A 22 -4.40 0.22 6.13
CA ASN A 22 -3.75 1.13 7.08
C ASN A 22 -4.00 2.61 6.73
N ILE A 23 -3.91 2.98 5.45
CA ILE A 23 -4.19 4.35 5.00
C ILE A 23 -5.64 4.70 5.34
N PHE A 24 -6.57 3.79 5.04
CA PHE A 24 -8.00 4.00 5.28
C PHE A 24 -8.31 4.18 6.77
N GLN A 25 -7.66 3.41 7.64
CA GLN A 25 -7.84 3.48 9.09
C GLN A 25 -7.04 4.62 9.77
N SER A 26 -6.11 5.27 9.07
CA SER A 26 -5.30 6.35 9.63
C SER A 26 -6.12 7.60 10.00
N SER A 27 -5.59 8.44 10.87
CA SER A 27 -6.17 9.75 11.23
C SER A 27 -5.93 10.85 10.17
N ALA A 28 -5.42 10.50 8.98
CA ALA A 28 -5.17 11.46 7.91
C ALA A 28 -6.48 12.01 7.32
N SER A 29 -6.44 13.21 6.74
CA SER A 29 -7.59 13.78 6.02
C SER A 29 -7.95 12.93 4.79
N THR A 30 -9.22 12.99 4.37
CA THR A 30 -9.75 12.21 3.23
C THR A 30 -8.90 12.39 1.96
N ILE A 31 -8.55 13.63 1.60
CA ILE A 31 -7.73 13.92 0.42
C ILE A 31 -6.37 13.21 0.50
N LYS A 32 -5.73 13.25 1.68
CA LYS A 32 -4.43 12.60 1.89
C LYS A 32 -4.55 11.08 1.76
N LYS A 33 -5.61 10.48 2.29
CA LYS A 33 -5.88 9.05 2.13
C LYS A 33 -6.04 8.67 0.67
N THR A 34 -6.84 9.42 -0.09
CA THR A 34 -7.08 9.17 -1.51
C THR A 34 -5.79 9.22 -2.33
N ILE A 35 -4.92 10.22 -2.10
CA ILE A 35 -3.64 10.33 -2.80
C ILE A 35 -2.75 9.13 -2.50
N TRP A 36 -2.65 8.72 -1.23
CA TRP A 36 -1.82 7.58 -0.84
C TRP A 36 -2.35 6.25 -1.39
N ILE A 37 -3.67 6.03 -1.38
CA ILE A 37 -4.28 4.83 -1.96
C ILE A 37 -4.04 4.80 -3.47
N ALA A 38 -4.24 5.93 -4.17
CA ALA A 38 -3.95 6.02 -5.60
C ALA A 38 -2.47 5.75 -5.92
N LEU A 39 -1.55 6.26 -5.09
CA LEU A 39 -0.11 6.03 -5.25
C LEU A 39 0.23 4.53 -5.14
N VAL A 40 -0.27 3.84 -4.11
CA VAL A 40 -0.02 2.40 -3.90
C VAL A 40 -0.59 1.57 -5.06
N ILE A 41 -1.81 1.85 -5.51
CA ILE A 41 -2.45 1.08 -6.59
C ILE A 41 -1.77 1.30 -7.94
N LEU A 42 -1.40 2.54 -8.26
CA LEU A 42 -0.77 2.88 -9.55
C LEU A 42 0.69 2.46 -9.63
N LEU A 43 1.38 2.43 -8.50
CA LEU A 43 2.79 2.06 -8.39
C LEU A 43 2.90 0.98 -7.29
N PRO A 44 2.63 -0.30 -7.59
CA PRO A 44 2.54 -1.34 -6.56
C PRO A 44 3.80 -1.41 -5.70
N VAL A 45 4.96 -1.63 -6.34
CA VAL A 45 6.23 -1.80 -5.62
C VAL A 45 6.72 -0.47 -5.03
N PHE A 46 6.81 0.59 -5.83
CA PHE A 46 7.34 1.87 -5.38
C PHE A 46 6.40 2.59 -4.40
N GLY A 47 5.10 2.54 -4.66
CA GLY A 47 4.05 3.08 -3.81
C GLY A 47 4.00 2.36 -2.46
N LEU A 48 4.17 1.03 -2.42
CA LEU A 48 4.36 0.29 -1.17
C LEU A 48 5.57 0.77 -0.39
N ILE A 49 6.73 0.90 -1.05
CA ILE A 49 7.97 1.32 -0.39
C ILE A 49 7.80 2.75 0.18
N LEU A 50 7.26 3.67 -0.63
CA LEU A 50 7.00 5.04 -0.19
C LEU A 50 6.00 5.10 0.96
N TRP A 51 4.92 4.32 0.88
CA TRP A 51 3.93 4.26 1.94
C TRP A 51 4.52 3.68 3.23
N PHE A 52 5.35 2.65 3.11
CA PHE A 52 5.99 2.05 4.27
C PHE A 52 6.88 3.06 5.01
N LEU A 53 7.57 3.95 4.29
CA LEU A 53 8.47 4.93 4.88
C LEU A 53 7.76 6.22 5.34
N LEU A 54 6.83 6.73 4.52
CA LEU A 54 6.26 8.09 4.66
C LEU A 54 4.73 8.11 4.75
N GLY A 55 4.10 6.96 4.54
CA GLY A 55 2.65 6.82 4.48
C GLY A 55 1.97 7.12 5.81
N PRO A 56 0.70 7.54 5.78
CA PRO A 56 -0.08 7.78 6.98
C PRO A 56 -0.35 6.43 7.66
N LYS A 57 0.18 6.28 8.87
CA LYS A 57 -0.05 5.10 9.72
C LYS A 57 -0.94 5.50 10.88
N ASN A 58 -1.73 4.56 11.37
CA ASN A 58 -2.45 4.79 12.61
C ASN A 58 -1.43 5.00 13.74
N LYS A 59 -1.60 6.04 14.55
CA LYS A 59 -0.83 6.16 15.79
C LYS A 59 -1.54 5.25 16.80
N ALA A 60 -0.85 4.21 17.26
CA ALA A 60 -1.30 3.48 18.44
C ALA A 60 -1.42 4.45 19.63
#